data_AF-A0A498IJW6-F1
#
_entry.id   AF-A0A498IJW6-F1
#
_cell.length_a   1.000
_cell.length_b   1.000
_cell.length_c   1.000
_cell.angle_alpha   90.00
_cell.angle_beta   90.00
_cell.angle_gamma   90.00
#
_symmetry.space_group_name_H-M   'P 1'
#
loop_
_entity.id
_entity.type
_entity.pdbx_description
1 polymer ?
#
loop_
_entity_poly.entity_id
_entity_poly.type
_entity_poly.pdbx_seq_one_letter_code
_entity_poly.pdbx_strand_id
1 'polypeptide(L)'
;MYKKHKEIPEVYTVERLAKDYRIMRQRVHAMLWLKELEGEEEKKLGRPLDDSVELLLDTCPEFFNSHDREFHVVSLTYKPDFKVMPEGWDGTTGDLDEVHCEISKKENEMLYQEFVQRMNFNKMKVSSIILTFP
;
A
#
# COMPACT_ATOMS: atom_id res chain seq x y z
N MET A 1 -0.21 2.77 -14.36
CA MET A 1 0.85 2.62 -13.32
C MET A 1 1.96 1.68 -13.76
N TYR A 2 1.67 0.39 -13.99
CA TYR A 2 2.65 -0.62 -14.39
C TYR A 2 3.52 -0.23 -15.60
N LYS A 3 2.91 0.25 -16.70
CA LYS A 3 3.66 0.70 -17.89
C LYS A 3 4.74 1.75 -17.57
N LYS A 4 4.39 2.80 -16.80
CA LYS A 4 5.33 3.85 -16.36
C LYS A 4 6.47 3.30 -15.49
N HIS A 5 6.14 2.42 -14.54
CA HIS A 5 7.14 1.78 -13.68
C HIS A 5 8.10 0.89 -14.48
N LYS A 6 7.58 0.14 -15.44
CA LYS A 6 8.36 -0.77 -16.29
C LYS A 6 9.32 -0.03 -17.22
N GLU A 7 8.92 1.14 -17.72
CA GLU A 7 9.75 1.97 -18.61
C GLU A 7 10.89 2.65 -17.84
N ILE A 8 10.59 3.26 -16.68
CA ILE A 8 11.59 4.01 -15.90
C ILE A 8 11.40 3.75 -14.40
N PRO A 9 11.86 2.60 -13.88
CA PRO A 9 11.62 2.19 -12.49
C PRO A 9 12.28 3.12 -11.46
N GLU A 10 13.41 3.73 -11.83
CA GLU A 10 14.15 4.69 -11.00
C GLU A 10 13.36 5.98 -10.73
N VAL A 11 12.59 6.43 -11.72
CA VAL A 11 11.82 7.68 -11.65
C VAL A 11 10.44 7.44 -11.07
N TYR A 12 9.82 6.32 -11.45
CA TYR A 12 8.49 5.93 -10.98
C TYR A 12 8.61 4.90 -9.85
N THR A 13 9.25 5.29 -8.75
CA THR A 13 9.35 4.42 -7.57
C THR A 13 7.97 4.11 -6.97
N VAL A 14 7.90 3.11 -6.10
CA VAL A 14 6.66 2.74 -5.40
C VAL A 14 6.11 3.93 -4.61
N GLU A 15 6.98 4.70 -3.96
CA GLU A 15 6.62 5.89 -3.19
C GLU A 15 6.00 6.97 -4.07
N ARG A 16 6.60 7.22 -5.24
CA ARG A 16 6.07 8.21 -6.18
C ARG A 16 4.73 7.76 -6.75
N LEU A 17 4.62 6.50 -7.17
CA LEU A 17 3.37 5.96 -7.71
C LEU A 17 2.25 5.94 -6.67
N ALA A 18 2.56 5.58 -5.42
CA ALA A 18 1.62 5.65 -4.32
C ALA A 18 1.09 7.07 -4.11
N LYS A 19 1.99 8.07 -4.16
CA LYS A 19 1.63 9.49 -4.03
C LYS A 19 0.82 10.02 -5.21
N ASP A 20 1.28 9.77 -6.44
CA ASP A 20 0.66 10.28 -7.67
C ASP A 20 -0.76 9.74 -7.87
N TYR A 21 -0.98 8.47 -7.52
CA TYR A 21 -2.27 7.79 -7.69
C TYR A 21 -3.09 7.74 -6.40
N ARG A 22 -2.59 8.31 -5.29
CA ARG A 22 -3.24 8.31 -3.98
C ARG A 22 -3.68 6.89 -3.56
N ILE A 23 -2.74 5.95 -3.57
CA ILE A 23 -2.98 4.58 -3.09
C ILE A 23 -1.87 4.12 -2.15
N MET A 24 -2.16 3.12 -1.32
CA MET A 24 -1.18 2.55 -0.40
C MET A 24 0.02 1.93 -1.13
N ARG A 25 1.22 2.07 -0.54
CA ARG A 25 2.46 1.51 -1.08
C ARG A 25 2.39 -0.01 -1.26
N GLN A 26 1.76 -0.72 -0.31
CA GLN A 26 1.52 -2.16 -0.36
C GLN A 26 0.69 -2.54 -1.59
N ARG A 27 -0.35 -1.74 -1.89
CA ARG A 27 -1.23 -1.95 -3.05
C ARG A 27 -0.49 -1.74 -4.36
N VAL A 28 0.39 -0.74 -4.44
CA VAL A 28 1.27 -0.53 -5.58
C VAL A 28 2.14 -1.77 -5.83
N HIS A 29 2.82 -2.29 -4.81
CA HIS A 29 3.63 -3.52 -4.93
C HIS A 29 2.81 -4.69 -5.48
N ALA A 30 1.62 -4.92 -4.92
CA ALA A 30 0.73 -5.99 -5.36
C ALA A 30 0.28 -5.81 -6.82
N MET A 31 -0.16 -4.62 -7.21
CA MET A 31 -0.57 -4.31 -8.59
C MET A 31 0.57 -4.52 -9.58
N LEU A 32 1.79 -4.06 -9.25
CA LEU A 32 2.95 -4.22 -10.11
C LEU A 32 3.30 -5.70 -10.32
N TRP A 33 3.25 -6.50 -9.25
CA TRP A 33 3.53 -7.93 -9.34
C TRP A 33 2.45 -8.70 -10.10
N LEU A 34 1.16 -8.41 -9.88
CA LEU A 34 0.07 -9.07 -10.60
C LEU A 34 0.11 -8.78 -12.10
N LYS A 35 0.38 -7.53 -12.50
CA LYS A 35 0.53 -7.17 -13.92
C LYS A 35 1.80 -7.78 -14.56
N GLU A 36 2.83 -8.08 -13.78
CA GLU A 36 3.98 -8.85 -14.24
C GLU A 36 3.60 -10.31 -14.53
N LEU A 37 2.92 -10.98 -13.59
CA LEU A 37 2.44 -12.36 -13.77
C LEU A 37 1.45 -12.50 -14.94
N GLU A 38 0.52 -11.56 -15.06
CA GLU A 38 -0.41 -11.48 -16.20
C GLU A 38 0.36 -11.46 -17.53
N GLY A 39 1.36 -10.57 -17.65
CA GLY A 39 2.17 -10.47 -18.86
C GLY A 39 3.04 -11.69 -19.15
N GLU A 40 3.45 -12.46 -18.13
CA GLU A 40 4.14 -13.74 -18.31
C GLU A 40 3.20 -14.83 -18.85
N GLU A 41 1.98 -14.91 -18.31
CA GLU A 41 0.98 -15.88 -18.77
C GLU A 41 0.43 -15.55 -20.16
N GLU A 42 0.18 -14.28 -20.49
CA GLU A 42 -0.19 -13.86 -21.85
C GLU A 42 0.85 -14.26 -22.89
N LYS A 43 2.15 -14.11 -22.56
CA LYS A 43 3.25 -14.56 -23.42
C LYS A 43 3.26 -16.07 -23.60
N LYS A 44 2.98 -16.82 -22.54
CA LYS A 44 2.92 -18.29 -22.56
C LYS A 44 1.74 -18.80 -23.39
N LEU A 45 0.59 -18.13 -23.29
CA LEU A 45 -0.63 -18.47 -24.03
C LEU A 45 -0.63 -17.94 -25.48
N GLY A 46 0.17 -16.91 -25.77
CA GLY A 46 0.23 -16.25 -27.09
C GLY A 46 -1.01 -15.43 -27.44
N ARG A 47 -1.88 -15.16 -26.47
CA ARG A 47 -3.09 -14.33 -26.62
C ARG A 47 -3.35 -13.52 -25.35
N PRO A 48 -4.07 -12.38 -25.43
CA PRO A 48 -4.50 -11.64 -24.25
C PRO A 48 -5.36 -12.48 -23.31
N LEU A 49 -5.29 -12.19 -22.01
CA LEU A 49 -6.22 -12.76 -21.03
C LEU A 49 -7.60 -12.09 -21.11
N ASP A 50 -8.59 -12.70 -20.47
CA ASP A 50 -9.93 -12.12 -20.35
C ASP A 50 -9.94 -10.93 -19.39
N ASP A 51 -10.41 -9.78 -19.86
CA ASP A 51 -10.48 -8.50 -19.15
C ASP A 51 -11.92 -8.04 -18.87
N SER A 52 -12.92 -8.89 -19.10
CA SER A 52 -14.35 -8.55 -19.01
C SER A 52 -14.75 -7.93 -17.65
N VAL A 53 -14.16 -8.42 -16.56
CA VAL A 53 -14.41 -7.89 -15.21
C VAL A 53 -13.69 -6.56 -14.98
N GLU A 54 -12.46 -6.39 -15.48
CA GLU A 54 -11.74 -5.13 -15.40
C GLU A 54 -12.51 -4.02 -16.13
N LEU A 55 -13.01 -4.32 -17.34
CA LEU A 55 -13.81 -3.40 -18.14
C LEU A 55 -15.12 -2.98 -17.43
N LEU A 56 -15.78 -3.92 -16.74
CA LEU A 56 -16.97 -3.61 -15.95
C LEU A 56 -16.65 -2.64 -14.81
N LEU A 57 -15.53 -2.84 -14.12
CA LEU A 57 -15.10 -1.97 -13.02
C LEU A 57 -14.74 -0.57 -13.51
N ASP A 58 -14.13 -0.45 -14.70
CA ASP A 58 -13.85 0.83 -15.34
C ASP A 58 -15.13 1.57 -15.77
N THR A 59 -16.15 0.82 -16.20
CA THR A 59 -17.43 1.40 -16.63
C THR A 59 -18.31 1.82 -15.44
N CYS A 60 -18.18 1.15 -14.31
CA CYS A 60 -18.99 1.37 -13.11
C CYS A 60 -18.13 1.69 -11.87
N PRO A 61 -17.43 2.85 -11.85
CA PRO A 61 -16.51 3.21 -10.77
C PRO A 61 -17.21 3.43 -9.42
N GLU A 62 -18.53 3.64 -9.43
CA GLU A 62 -19.36 3.83 -8.24
C GLU A 62 -19.30 2.65 -7.26
N PHE A 63 -18.95 1.44 -7.74
CA PHE A 63 -18.84 0.26 -6.89
C PHE A 63 -17.57 0.22 -6.03
N PHE A 64 -16.58 1.09 -6.28
CA PHE A 64 -15.29 1.04 -5.60
C PHE A 64 -14.89 2.38 -4.98
N ASN A 65 -14.99 2.47 -3.64
CA ASN A 65 -14.32 3.51 -2.88
C ASN A 65 -12.93 3.04 -2.45
N SER A 66 -11.90 3.46 -3.21
CA SER A 66 -10.51 3.20 -2.82
C SER A 66 -10.08 4.19 -1.74
N HIS A 67 -9.84 3.69 -0.53
CA HIS A 67 -9.29 4.50 0.55
C HIS A 67 -7.83 4.82 0.25
N ASP A 68 -7.50 6.11 0.17
CA ASP A 68 -6.12 6.62 0.03
C ASP A 68 -5.48 6.92 1.39
N ARG A 69 -6.31 7.02 2.43
CA ARG A 69 -5.95 7.30 3.81
C ARG A 69 -6.54 6.21 4.70
N GLU A 70 -5.86 5.08 4.76
CA GLU A 70 -6.05 4.18 5.89
C GLU A 70 -5.33 4.79 7.08
N PHE A 71 -5.96 5.80 7.70
CA PHE A 71 -5.76 5.95 9.13
C PHE A 71 -6.36 4.67 9.68
N HIS A 72 -5.53 3.74 10.18
CA HIS A 72 -6.09 2.80 11.13
C HIS A 72 -6.72 3.70 12.19
N VAL A 73 -8.05 3.74 12.21
CA VAL A 73 -8.81 4.25 13.35
C VAL A 73 -8.62 3.22 14.45
N VAL A 74 -7.36 2.94 14.80
CA VAL A 74 -7.04 2.60 16.16
C VAL A 74 -7.44 3.88 16.89
N SER A 75 -8.67 3.90 17.37
CA SER A 75 -8.97 4.63 18.59
C SER A 75 -7.89 4.19 19.55
N LEU A 76 -6.79 4.96 19.65
CA LEU A 76 -5.85 4.84 20.75
C LEU A 76 -6.75 4.71 21.96
N THR A 77 -6.58 3.62 22.69
CA THR A 77 -7.42 3.33 23.85
C THR A 77 -7.37 4.60 24.70
N TYR A 78 -8.47 5.35 24.73
CA TYR A 78 -8.55 6.63 25.45
C TYR A 78 -8.52 6.27 26.93
N LYS A 79 -7.31 6.02 27.44
CA LYS A 79 -7.04 5.88 28.85
C LYS A 79 -6.95 7.31 29.36
N PRO A 80 -7.92 7.79 30.16
CA PRO A 80 -7.86 9.14 30.70
C PRO A 80 -6.67 9.19 31.67
N ASP A 81 -5.55 9.71 31.17
CA ASP A 81 -4.31 9.91 31.89
C ASP A 81 -3.90 11.37 31.67
N PHE A 82 -3.84 12.13 32.76
CA PHE A 82 -3.63 13.57 32.72
C PHE A 82 -2.37 13.92 33.47
N LYS A 83 -1.46 14.62 32.79
CA LYS A 83 -0.25 15.18 33.40
C LYS A 83 -0.48 16.64 33.73
N VAL A 84 -0.52 16.98 35.03
CA VAL A 84 -0.65 18.36 35.49
C VAL A 84 0.68 19.09 35.29
N MET A 85 0.64 20.27 34.67
CA MET A 85 1.81 21.13 34.50
C MET A 85 2.02 22.01 35.74
N PRO A 86 3.27 22.33 36.12
CA PRO A 86 3.55 23.18 37.28
C PRO A 86 3.09 24.64 37.05
N GLU A 87 2.86 25.36 38.15
CA GLU A 87 2.60 26.79 38.10
C GLU A 87 3.79 27.54 37.47
N GLY A 88 3.53 28.40 36.48
CA GLY A 88 4.57 29.12 35.73
C GLY A 88 5.15 28.38 34.53
N TRP A 89 4.54 27.27 34.08
CA TRP A 89 4.94 26.59 32.83
C TRP A 89 4.74 27.51 31.60
N ASP A 90 5.81 27.68 30.82
CA ASP A 90 5.88 28.54 29.62
C ASP A 90 5.84 27.75 28.30
N GLY A 91 5.59 26.44 28.37
CA GLY A 91 5.52 25.57 27.20
C GLY A 91 4.25 25.74 26.37
N THR A 92 4.27 25.18 25.16
CA THR A 92 3.11 25.11 24.26
C THR A 92 2.49 23.71 24.33
N THR A 93 1.18 23.62 24.49
CA THR A 93 0.44 22.34 24.43
C THR A 93 0.48 21.79 23.00
N GLY A 94 0.79 20.50 22.85
CA GLY A 94 0.75 19.84 21.53
C GLY A 94 -0.66 19.68 20.99
N ASP A 95 -0.82 19.77 19.68
CA ASP A 95 -2.08 19.51 18.98
C ASP A 95 -2.37 17.99 18.97
N LEU A 96 -3.57 17.60 19.38
CA LEU A 96 -3.98 16.19 19.41
C LEU A 96 -3.99 15.58 18.00
N ASP A 97 -4.34 16.37 16.99
CA ASP A 97 -4.37 15.91 15.60
C ASP A 97 -2.96 15.65 15.05
N GLU A 98 -1.98 16.44 15.48
CA GLU A 98 -0.57 16.24 15.14
C GLU A 98 -0.04 14.94 15.75
N VAL A 99 -0.30 14.70 17.04
CA VAL A 99 0.10 13.47 17.75
C VAL A 99 -0.52 12.24 17.09
N HIS A 100 -1.79 12.28 16.73
CA HIS A 100 -2.45 11.20 16.00
C HIS A 100 -1.80 10.95 14.63
N CYS A 101 -1.48 12.01 13.90
CA CYS A 101 -0.81 11.91 12.60
C CYS A 101 0.57 11.24 12.72
N GLU A 102 1.35 11.59 13.74
CA GLU A 102 2.66 10.99 13.99
C GLU A 102 2.58 9.49 14.31
N ILE A 103 1.65 9.10 15.19
CA ILE A 103 1.42 7.70 15.54
C ILE A 103 1.01 6.90 14.29
N SER A 104 0.08 7.43 13.50
CA SER A 104 -0.38 6.79 12.27
C SER A 104 0.75 6.66 11.23
N LYS A 105 1.60 7.68 11.06
CA LYS A 105 2.78 7.60 10.18
C LYS A 105 3.73 6.49 10.60
N LYS A 106 3.99 6.36 11.90
CA LYS A 106 4.87 5.32 12.44
C LYS A 106 4.30 3.92 12.23
N GLU A 107 3.01 3.73 12.48
CA GLU A 107 2.31 2.47 12.23
C GLU A 107 2.35 2.08 10.75
N ASN A 108 2.02 3.01 9.86
CA ASN A 108 2.04 2.78 8.41
C ASN A 108 3.44 2.38 7.91
N GLU A 109 4.51 2.93 8.48
CA GLU A 109 5.87 2.51 8.14
C GLU A 109 6.17 1.08 8.62
N MET A 110 5.81 0.72 9.85
CA MET A 110 5.98 -0.65 10.35
C MET A 110 5.23 -1.67 9.49
N LEU A 111 3.97 -1.38 9.16
CA LEU A 111 3.14 -2.23 8.31
C LEU A 111 3.69 -2.38 6.91
N TYR A 112 4.25 -1.30 6.34
CA TYR A 112 4.89 -1.35 5.04
C TYR A 112 6.11 -2.29 5.04
N GLN A 113 6.98 -2.18 6.04
CA GLN A 113 8.15 -3.04 6.17
C GLN A 113 7.77 -4.52 6.32
N GLU A 114 6.79 -4.82 7.19
CA GLU A 114 6.28 -6.19 7.38
C GLU A 114 5.67 -6.75 6.09
N PHE A 115 4.89 -5.94 5.37
CA PHE A 115 4.30 -6.33 4.09
C PHE A 115 5.37 -6.68 3.06
N VAL A 116 6.38 -5.83 2.89
CA VAL A 116 7.47 -6.06 1.91
C VAL A 116 8.23 -7.34 2.23
N GLN A 117 8.55 -7.58 3.51
CA GLN A 117 9.21 -8.82 3.95
C GLN A 117 8.39 -10.06 3.62
N ARG A 118 7.09 -10.06 3.98
CA ARG A 118 6.18 -11.18 3.70
C ARG A 118 5.96 -11.39 2.21
N MET A 119 5.80 -10.31 1.45
CA MET A 119 5.58 -10.39 0.01
C MET A 119 6.81 -10.95 -0.70
N ASN A 120 8.03 -10.53 -0.33
CA ASN A 120 9.26 -11.08 -0.87
C ASN A 120 9.40 -12.58 -0.57
N PHE A 121 9.11 -12.99 0.65
CA PHE A 121 9.09 -14.42 1.01
C PHE A 121 8.06 -15.20 0.18
N ASN A 122 6.84 -14.67 0.02
CA ASN A 122 5.79 -15.31 -0.76
C ASN A 122 6.16 -15.43 -2.25
N LYS A 123 6.78 -14.40 -2.85
CA LYS A 123 7.32 -14.44 -4.21
C LYS A 123 8.30 -15.60 -4.38
N MET A 124 9.27 -15.73 -3.47
CA MET A 124 10.26 -16.82 -3.49
C MET A 124 9.60 -18.19 -3.38
N LYS A 125 8.58 -18.33 -2.52
CA LYS A 125 7.83 -19.57 -2.34
C LYS A 125 7.06 -19.94 -3.61
N VAL A 126 6.38 -18.99 -4.25
CA VAL A 126 5.66 -19.22 -5.52
C VAL A 126 6.62 -19.66 -6.62
N SER A 127 7.75 -18.97 -6.79
CA SER A 127 8.77 -19.37 -7.77
C SER A 127 9.31 -20.78 -7.50
N SER A 128 9.51 -21.13 -6.22
CA SER A 128 9.99 -22.46 -5.82
C SER A 128 8.96 -23.56 -6.10
N ILE A 129 7.67 -23.31 -5.88
CA ILE A 129 6.58 -24.25 -6.19
C ILE A 129 6.45 -24.45 -7.70
N ILE A 130 6.52 -23.37 -8.49
CA ILE A 130 6.44 -23.43 -9.96
C ILE A 130 7.62 -24.24 -10.54
N LEU A 131 8.81 -24.16 -9.94
CA LEU A 131 9.97 -24.96 -10.37
C LEU A 131 9.85 -26.46 -10.03
N THR A 132 8.99 -26.84 -9.08
CA THR A 132 8.80 -28.25 -8.69
C THR A 132 7.70 -28.97 -9.45
N PHE A 133 6.80 -28.25 -10.14
CA PHE A 133 5.72 -28.85 -10.93
C PHE A 133 5.85 -28.38 -12.40
N PRO A 134 6.51 -29.16 -13.28
CA PRO A 134 6.60 -28.87 -14.71
C PRO A 134 5.28 -29.08 -15.47
#